data_AF-A0A1H6WAM6-F1
#
_entry.id   AF-A0A1H6WAM6-F1
#
_cell.length_a   1.000
_cell.length_b   1.000
_cell.length_c   1.000
_cell.angle_alpha   90.00
_cell.angle_beta   90.00
_cell.angle_gamma   90.00
#
_symmetry.space_group_name_H-M   'P 1'
#
loop_
_entity.id
_entity.type
_entity.pdbx_description
1 polymer ?
#
loop_
_entity_poly.entity_id
_entity_poly.type
_entity_poly.pdbx_seq_one_letter_code
_entity_poly.pdbx_strand_id
1 'polypeptide(L)'
;MKSKLESAAVYGAAVLICGTLIGIFAAYPPVTPGDWAAWAQAFGAIAAIALGLWAVQRQHRLEILRQVEATAAARRSQHQSALLLIDAVYKMAEKVKSHADESALDLLHLSLEAEGITSALATVDHLRFDTQRAIDALLVAQASSRKLLAHLQRAYDLSLDGRGHKWAPVKEFAEQVSAAVKGPMEAYRGELVGDE
;
A
#
# COMPACT_ATOMS: atom_id res chain seq x y z
N MET A 1 -7.46 26.88 -11.06
CA MET A 1 -8.33 28.07 -11.22
C MET A 1 -9.66 27.81 -11.93
N LYS A 2 -9.76 26.87 -12.89
CA LYS A 2 -11.03 26.52 -13.59
C LYS A 2 -12.19 26.12 -12.65
N SER A 3 -11.95 25.26 -11.66
CA SER A 3 -12.98 24.78 -10.72
C SER A 3 -13.68 25.88 -9.90
N LYS A 4 -13.01 27.00 -9.58
CA LYS A 4 -13.62 28.12 -8.82
C LYS A 4 -14.50 29.01 -9.70
N LEU A 5 -14.14 29.16 -10.98
CA LEU A 5 -14.92 29.92 -11.96
C LEU A 5 -16.18 29.14 -12.39
N GLU A 6 -16.06 27.83 -12.58
CA GLU A 6 -17.19 26.95 -12.91
C GLU A 6 -18.22 26.89 -11.78
N SER A 7 -17.76 26.77 -10.53
CA SER A 7 -18.65 26.81 -9.36
C SER A 7 -19.32 28.18 -9.21
N ALA A 8 -18.57 29.28 -9.36
CA ALA A 8 -19.13 30.63 -9.33
C ALA A 8 -20.19 30.86 -10.43
N ALA A 9 -19.97 30.34 -11.64
CA ALA A 9 -20.94 30.44 -12.74
C ALA A 9 -22.23 29.67 -12.46
N VAL A 10 -22.12 28.46 -11.90
CA VAL A 10 -23.27 27.63 -11.52
C VAL A 10 -24.07 28.26 -10.38
N TYR A 11 -23.39 28.78 -9.34
CA TYR A 11 -24.06 29.50 -8.24
C TYR A 11 -24.71 30.80 -8.73
N GLY A 12 -24.06 31.55 -9.63
CA GLY A 12 -24.61 32.76 -10.23
C GLY A 12 -25.88 32.48 -11.04
N ALA A 13 -25.87 31.45 -11.89
CA ALA A 13 -27.04 31.05 -12.65
C ALA A 13 -28.19 30.55 -11.75
N ALA A 14 -27.89 29.78 -10.70
CA ALA A 14 -28.89 29.30 -9.75
C ALA A 14 -29.55 30.45 -8.97
N VAL A 15 -28.77 31.43 -8.51
CA VAL A 15 -29.30 32.63 -7.82
C VAL A 15 -30.17 33.46 -8.75
N LEU A 16 -29.77 33.62 -10.01
CA LEU A 16 -30.58 34.32 -11.01
C LEU A 16 -31.90 33.59 -11.27
N ILE A 17 -31.89 32.28 -11.52
CA ILE A 17 -33.10 31.50 -11.80
C ILE A 17 -34.06 31.51 -10.60
N CYS A 18 -33.56 31.23 -9.39
CA CYS A 18 -34.37 31.26 -8.17
C CYS A 18 -34.89 32.67 -7.87
N GLY A 19 -34.04 33.70 -8.00
CA GLY A 19 -34.43 35.09 -7.79
C GLY A 19 -35.48 35.57 -8.78
N THR A 20 -35.38 35.15 -10.04
CA THR A 20 -36.37 35.47 -11.08
C THR A 20 -37.70 34.77 -10.81
N LEU A 21 -37.68 33.50 -10.42
CA LEU A 21 -38.89 32.74 -10.07
C LEU A 21 -39.59 33.29 -8.82
N ILE A 22 -38.84 33.65 -7.77
CA ILE A 22 -39.38 34.29 -6.57
C ILE A 22 -39.94 35.68 -6.90
N GLY A 23 -39.26 36.46 -7.74
CA GLY A 23 -39.73 37.77 -8.19
C GLY A 23 -41.03 37.68 -9.00
N ILE A 24 -41.14 36.69 -9.90
CA ILE A 24 -42.36 36.43 -10.67
C ILE A 24 -43.50 35.97 -9.75
N PHE A 25 -43.22 35.10 -8.78
CA PHE A 25 -44.20 34.66 -7.78
C PHE A 25 -44.75 35.82 -6.95
N ALA A 26 -43.88 36.74 -6.53
CA ALA A 26 -44.28 37.92 -5.76
C ALA A 26 -45.08 38.94 -6.58
N ALA A 27 -44.76 39.09 -7.87
CA ALA A 27 -45.46 39.99 -8.79
C ALA A 27 -46.81 39.43 -9.26
N TYR A 28 -46.94 38.11 -9.35
CA TYR A 28 -48.13 37.41 -9.85
C TYR A 28 -48.49 36.24 -8.92
N PRO A 29 -49.11 36.51 -7.77
CA PRO A 29 -49.51 35.45 -6.84
C PRO A 29 -50.60 34.58 -7.46
N PRO A 30 -50.54 33.24 -7.26
CA PRO A 30 -51.52 32.30 -7.82
C PRO A 30 -52.93 32.57 -7.31
N VAL A 31 -53.89 32.67 -8.24
CA VAL A 31 -55.30 33.00 -7.94
C VAL A 31 -56.18 31.76 -8.01
N THR A 32 -55.80 30.74 -8.79
CA THR A 32 -56.55 29.49 -8.92
C THR A 32 -55.79 28.28 -8.36
N PRO A 33 -56.48 27.20 -7.96
CA PRO A 33 -55.83 25.97 -7.50
C PRO A 33 -54.87 25.33 -8.51
N GLY A 34 -55.10 25.53 -9.82
CA GLY A 34 -54.21 25.06 -10.88
C GLY A 34 -52.86 25.79 -10.93
N ASP A 35 -52.86 27.10 -10.63
CA ASP A 35 -51.64 27.91 -10.56
C ASP A 35 -50.76 27.49 -9.39
N TRP A 36 -51.37 27.14 -8.26
CA TRP A 36 -50.67 26.59 -7.09
C TRP A 36 -49.94 25.28 -7.41
N ALA A 37 -50.58 24.39 -8.18
CA ALA A 37 -49.96 23.14 -8.60
C ALA A 37 -48.74 23.38 -9.52
N ALA A 38 -48.84 24.33 -10.46
CA ALA A 38 -47.74 24.70 -11.35
C ALA A 38 -46.54 25.30 -10.58
N TRP A 39 -46.82 26.16 -9.59
CA TRP A 39 -45.78 26.72 -8.72
C TRP A 39 -45.12 25.65 -7.84
N ALA A 40 -45.91 24.77 -7.22
CA ALA A 40 -45.37 23.66 -6.43
C ALA A 40 -44.47 22.73 -7.27
N GLN A 41 -44.84 22.48 -8.53
CA GLN A 41 -44.02 21.71 -9.46
C GLN A 41 -42.71 22.43 -9.82
N ALA A 42 -42.74 23.74 -10.08
CA ALA A 42 -41.54 24.51 -10.42
C ALA A 42 -40.54 24.56 -9.25
N PHE A 43 -41.01 24.84 -8.03
CA PHE A 43 -40.16 24.81 -6.83
C PHE A 43 -39.67 23.38 -6.53
N GLY A 44 -40.54 22.37 -6.68
CA GLY A 44 -40.19 20.97 -6.51
C GLY A 44 -39.11 20.50 -7.48
N ALA A 45 -39.18 20.90 -8.75
CA ALA A 45 -38.17 20.58 -9.75
C ALA A 45 -36.81 21.21 -9.43
N ILE A 46 -36.77 22.47 -9.00
CA ILE A 46 -35.53 23.12 -8.57
C ILE A 46 -34.95 22.44 -7.33
N ALA A 47 -35.78 22.14 -6.34
CA ALA A 47 -35.35 21.43 -5.13
C ALA A 47 -34.79 20.04 -5.46
N ALA A 48 -35.44 19.30 -6.37
CA ALA A 48 -34.98 17.98 -6.81
C ALA A 48 -33.62 18.05 -7.52
N ILE A 49 -33.43 19.04 -8.41
CA ILE A 49 -32.14 19.25 -9.10
C ILE A 49 -31.05 19.64 -8.08
N ALA A 50 -31.34 20.54 -7.14
CA ALA A 50 -30.39 20.95 -6.11
C ALA A 50 -29.99 19.77 -5.20
N LEU A 51 -30.95 18.95 -4.77
CA LEU A 51 -30.69 17.74 -3.99
C LEU A 51 -29.90 16.70 -4.79
N GLY A 52 -30.19 16.54 -6.08
CA GLY A 52 -29.43 15.67 -6.97
C GLY A 52 -27.96 16.09 -7.07
N LEU A 53 -27.70 17.38 -7.30
CA LEU A 53 -26.34 17.93 -7.33
C LEU A 53 -25.63 17.77 -5.97
N TRP A 54 -26.32 18.03 -4.87
CA TRP A 54 -25.78 17.83 -3.53
C TRP A 54 -25.42 16.37 -3.27
N ALA A 55 -26.29 15.42 -3.64
CA ALA A 55 -26.04 14.00 -3.48
C ALA A 55 -24.80 13.53 -4.27
N VAL A 56 -24.66 13.98 -5.52
CA VAL A 56 -23.48 13.67 -6.36
C VAL A 56 -22.21 14.26 -5.77
N GLN A 57 -22.23 15.54 -5.33
CA GLN A 57 -21.07 16.17 -4.69
C GLN A 57 -20.69 15.46 -3.38
N ARG A 58 -21.68 15.08 -2.57
CA ARG A 58 -21.49 14.32 -1.34
C ARG A 58 -20.84 12.98 -1.61
N GLN A 59 -21.33 12.24 -2.61
CA GLN A 59 -20.75 10.96 -3.02
C GLN A 59 -19.32 11.12 -3.52
N HIS A 60 -19.06 12.11 -4.38
CA HIS A 60 -17.72 12.36 -4.91
C HIS A 60 -16.72 12.72 -3.80
N ARG A 61 -17.14 13.52 -2.82
CA ARG A 61 -16.30 13.86 -1.66
C ARG A 61 -15.99 12.63 -0.81
N LEU A 62 -16.96 11.76 -0.56
CA LEU A 62 -16.75 10.52 0.19
C LEU A 62 -15.82 9.56 -0.55
N GLU A 63 -15.94 9.48 -1.88
CA GLU A 63 -15.08 8.65 -2.72
C GLU A 63 -13.62 9.13 -2.69
N ILE A 64 -13.39 10.43 -2.78
CA ILE A 64 -12.03 11.00 -2.65
C ILE A 64 -11.44 10.66 -1.27
N LEU A 65 -12.21 10.79 -0.20
CA LEU A 65 -11.74 10.44 1.15
C LEU A 65 -11.39 8.95 1.26
N ARG A 66 -12.25 8.07 0.72
CA ARG A 66 -11.98 6.62 0.68
C ARG A 66 -10.74 6.28 -0.12
N GLN A 67 -10.50 6.95 -1.25
CA GLN A 67 -9.30 6.75 -2.05
C GLN A 67 -8.03 7.17 -1.30
N VAL A 68 -8.07 8.31 -0.60
CA VAL A 68 -6.96 8.75 0.25
C VAL A 68 -6.69 7.73 1.36
N GLU A 69 -7.72 7.26 2.06
CA GLU A 69 -7.59 6.22 3.10
C GLU A 69 -7.05 4.90 2.53
N ALA A 70 -7.57 4.47 1.38
CA ALA A 70 -7.14 3.24 0.71
C ALA A 70 -5.68 3.30 0.26
N THR A 71 -5.22 4.44 -0.27
CA THR A 71 -3.81 4.63 -0.66
C THR A 71 -2.88 4.63 0.55
N ALA A 72 -3.28 5.28 1.65
CA ALA A 72 -2.50 5.25 2.90
C ALA A 72 -2.42 3.84 3.50
N ALA A 73 -3.55 3.10 3.51
CA ALA A 73 -3.58 1.72 3.96
C ALA A 73 -2.74 0.79 3.07
N ALA A 74 -2.80 0.98 1.75
CA ALA A 74 -1.99 0.22 0.79
C ALA A 74 -0.49 0.48 0.99
N ARG A 75 -0.08 1.74 1.21
CA ARG A 75 1.32 2.07 1.53
C ARG A 75 1.78 1.40 2.81
N ARG A 76 1.00 1.51 3.90
CA ARG A 76 1.34 0.84 5.17
C ARG A 76 1.45 -0.68 5.00
N SER A 77 0.50 -1.29 4.31
CA SER A 77 0.54 -2.73 4.01
C SER A 77 1.80 -3.10 3.23
N GLN A 78 2.17 -2.31 2.22
CA GLN A 78 3.38 -2.53 1.43
C GLN A 78 4.65 -2.46 2.30
N HIS A 79 4.77 -1.44 3.16
CA HIS A 79 5.88 -1.29 4.08
C HIS A 79 5.98 -2.45 5.08
N GLN A 80 4.85 -2.88 5.63
CA GLN A 80 4.77 -4.04 6.53
C GLN A 80 5.17 -5.34 5.83
N SER A 81 4.67 -5.58 4.61
CA SER A 81 5.05 -6.76 3.81
C SER A 81 6.55 -6.80 3.52
N ALA A 82 7.16 -5.65 3.18
CA ALA A 82 8.60 -5.56 2.97
C ALA A 82 9.39 -5.92 4.24
N LEU A 83 8.99 -5.38 5.40
CA LEU A 83 9.62 -5.70 6.67
C LEU A 83 9.52 -7.18 7.02
N LEU A 84 8.38 -7.83 6.75
CA LEU A 84 8.21 -9.27 6.98
C LEU A 84 9.16 -10.11 6.12
N LEU A 85 9.39 -9.73 4.87
CA LEU A 85 10.34 -10.43 3.99
C LEU A 85 11.79 -10.23 4.44
N ILE A 86 12.16 -9.01 4.85
CA ILE A 86 13.49 -8.72 5.40
C ILE A 86 13.72 -9.51 6.70
N ASP A 87 12.73 -9.53 7.59
CA ASP A 87 12.75 -10.29 8.84
C ASP A 87 12.83 -11.80 8.59
N ALA A 88 12.18 -12.31 7.54
CA ALA A 88 12.29 -13.70 7.12
C ALA A 88 13.72 -14.07 6.71
N VAL A 89 14.44 -13.19 6.00
CA VAL A 89 15.88 -13.42 5.68
C VAL A 89 16.72 -13.47 6.95
N TYR A 90 16.50 -12.52 7.86
CA TYR A 90 17.21 -12.50 9.13
C TYR A 90 16.95 -13.77 9.96
N LYS A 91 15.69 -14.19 10.09
CA LYS A 91 15.31 -15.40 10.81
C LYS A 91 15.83 -16.67 10.15
N MET A 92 15.83 -16.73 8.82
CA MET A 92 16.43 -17.83 8.08
C MET A 92 17.92 -17.96 8.40
N ALA A 93 18.64 -16.83 8.38
CA ALA A 93 20.07 -16.81 8.71
C ALA A 93 20.33 -17.23 10.17
N GLU A 94 19.56 -16.73 11.14
CA GLU A 94 19.68 -17.19 12.53
C GLU A 94 19.33 -18.68 12.69
N LYS A 95 18.31 -19.18 11.99
CA LYS A 95 17.93 -20.60 11.99
C LYS A 95 19.06 -21.47 11.48
N VAL A 96 19.67 -21.12 10.34
CA VAL A 96 20.82 -21.84 9.75
C VAL A 96 22.01 -21.84 10.71
N LYS A 97 22.32 -20.68 11.31
CA LYS A 97 23.40 -20.51 12.28
C LYS A 97 23.20 -21.38 13.53
N SER A 98 22.00 -21.44 14.08
CA SER A 98 21.68 -22.21 15.30
C SER A 98 21.30 -23.67 15.03
N HIS A 99 21.37 -24.14 13.79
CA HIS A 99 20.88 -25.47 13.43
C HIS A 99 21.73 -26.57 14.06
N ALA A 100 21.12 -27.45 14.86
CA ALA A 100 21.83 -28.47 15.64
C ALA A 100 22.16 -29.73 14.82
N ASP A 101 21.22 -30.17 13.98
CA ASP A 101 21.32 -31.42 13.23
C ASP A 101 21.92 -31.18 11.84
N GLU A 102 23.17 -31.59 11.67
CA GLU A 102 23.96 -31.29 10.49
C GLU A 102 23.81 -32.36 9.38
N SER A 103 22.59 -32.56 8.87
CA SER A 103 22.32 -33.55 7.82
C SER A 103 22.25 -32.96 6.40
N ALA A 104 22.41 -33.83 5.38
CA ALA A 104 22.20 -33.44 3.98
C ALA A 104 20.74 -33.03 3.69
N LEU A 105 19.79 -33.71 4.32
CA LEU A 105 18.36 -33.46 4.14
C LEU A 105 17.97 -32.08 4.68
N ASP A 106 18.56 -31.68 5.80
CA ASP A 106 18.32 -30.36 6.38
C ASP A 106 18.88 -29.24 5.50
N LEU A 107 20.05 -29.44 4.86
CA LEU A 107 20.57 -28.49 3.86
C LEU A 107 19.59 -28.33 2.70
N LEU A 108 18.99 -29.41 2.20
CA LEU A 108 17.97 -29.35 1.16
C LEU A 108 16.74 -28.56 1.64
N HIS A 109 16.17 -28.90 2.80
CA HIS A 109 14.99 -28.21 3.33
C HIS A 109 15.24 -26.71 3.54
N LEU A 110 16.38 -26.34 4.13
CA LEU A 110 16.75 -24.94 4.33
C LEU A 110 16.99 -24.22 3.00
N SER A 111 17.56 -24.91 2.00
CA SER A 111 17.74 -24.33 0.67
C SER A 111 16.41 -24.02 -0.02
N LEU A 112 15.41 -24.90 0.08
CA LEU A 112 14.08 -24.68 -0.48
C LEU A 112 13.35 -23.54 0.22
N GLU A 113 13.45 -23.46 1.54
CA GLU A 113 12.87 -22.35 2.32
C GLU A 113 13.54 -21.02 1.96
N ALA A 114 14.89 -21.00 1.82
CA ALA A 114 15.63 -19.83 1.37
C ALA A 114 15.32 -19.43 -0.08
N GLU A 115 15.04 -20.38 -0.97
CA GLU A 115 14.61 -20.14 -2.36
C GLU A 115 13.24 -19.47 -2.40
N GLY A 116 12.30 -19.92 -1.56
CA GLY A 116 10.98 -19.30 -1.41
C GLY A 116 11.09 -17.83 -0.99
N ILE A 117 11.91 -17.54 0.04
CA ILE A 117 12.15 -16.17 0.51
C ILE A 117 12.84 -15.32 -0.58
N THR A 118 13.83 -15.89 -1.25
CA THR A 118 14.58 -15.20 -2.32
C THR A 118 13.66 -14.85 -3.49
N SER A 119 12.79 -15.78 -3.88
CA SER A 119 11.80 -15.58 -4.96
C SER A 119 10.76 -14.52 -4.57
N ALA A 120 10.27 -14.55 -3.32
CA ALA A 120 9.36 -13.53 -2.82
C ALA A 120 10.01 -12.14 -2.77
N LEU A 121 11.29 -12.03 -2.40
CA LEU A 121 12.02 -10.76 -2.45
C LEU A 121 12.24 -10.26 -3.88
N ALA A 122 12.43 -11.16 -4.84
CA ALA A 122 12.64 -10.80 -6.24
C ALA A 122 11.39 -10.17 -6.90
N THR A 123 10.19 -10.41 -6.37
CA THR A 123 8.95 -9.82 -6.87
C THR A 123 8.64 -8.44 -6.27
N VAL A 124 9.41 -8.02 -5.25
CA VAL A 124 9.23 -6.71 -4.62
C VAL A 124 9.76 -5.61 -5.54
N ASP A 125 8.88 -4.69 -5.92
CA ASP A 125 9.25 -3.49 -6.68
C ASP A 125 9.82 -2.42 -5.74
N HIS A 126 11.15 -2.29 -5.74
CA HIS A 126 11.89 -1.35 -4.91
C HIS A 126 11.58 0.12 -5.23
N LEU A 127 11.09 0.44 -6.44
CA LEU A 127 10.77 1.81 -6.85
C LEU A 127 9.48 2.33 -6.23
N ARG A 128 8.69 1.46 -5.60
CA ARG A 128 7.46 1.84 -4.89
C ARG A 128 7.71 2.32 -3.47
N PHE A 129 8.95 2.35 -3.02
CA PHE A 129 9.31 2.82 -1.69
C PHE A 129 9.91 4.22 -1.79
N ASP A 130 9.35 5.16 -1.04
CA ASP A 130 9.76 6.56 -1.08
C ASP A 130 10.97 6.85 -0.17
N THR A 131 11.31 5.94 0.76
CA THR A 131 12.41 6.14 1.71
C THR A 131 13.66 5.36 1.31
N GLN A 132 14.81 6.03 1.42
CA GLN A 132 16.11 5.43 1.11
C GLN A 132 16.40 4.21 2.00
N ARG A 133 16.04 4.29 3.29
CA ARG A 133 16.28 3.18 4.23
C ARG A 133 15.50 1.92 3.87
N ALA A 134 14.27 2.05 3.37
CA ALA A 134 13.48 0.93 2.87
C ALA A 134 14.17 0.24 1.69
N ILE A 135 14.62 1.04 0.71
CA ILE A 135 15.31 0.56 -0.48
C ILE A 135 16.61 -0.15 -0.08
N ASP A 136 17.44 0.49 0.75
CA ASP A 136 18.72 -0.07 1.19
C ASP A 136 18.51 -1.40 1.95
N ALA A 137 17.55 -1.46 2.87
CA ALA A 137 17.25 -2.68 3.63
C ALA A 137 16.76 -3.82 2.72
N LEU A 138 15.89 -3.53 1.75
CA LEU A 138 15.41 -4.51 0.77
C LEU A 138 16.55 -5.05 -0.11
N LEU A 139 17.41 -4.16 -0.62
CA LEU A 139 18.54 -4.55 -1.48
C LEU A 139 19.55 -5.41 -0.71
N VAL A 140 19.86 -5.04 0.55
CA VAL A 140 20.73 -5.84 1.42
C VAL A 140 20.11 -7.20 1.71
N ALA A 141 18.81 -7.25 2.02
CA ALA A 141 18.10 -8.52 2.25
C ALA A 141 18.10 -9.41 1.00
N GLN A 142 17.82 -8.85 -0.18
CA GLN A 142 17.79 -9.58 -1.45
C GLN A 142 19.18 -10.06 -1.89
N ALA A 143 20.23 -9.27 -1.67
CA ALA A 143 21.60 -9.70 -1.95
C ALA A 143 22.04 -10.81 -0.98
N SER A 144 21.70 -10.67 0.30
CA SER A 144 22.08 -11.63 1.34
C SER A 144 21.32 -12.95 1.20
N SER A 145 20.03 -12.92 0.90
CA SER A 145 19.21 -14.13 0.68
C SER A 145 19.72 -14.97 -0.48
N ARG A 146 20.01 -14.33 -1.63
CA ARG A 146 20.60 -15.00 -2.81
C ARG A 146 21.93 -15.67 -2.49
N LYS A 147 22.81 -14.98 -1.76
CA LYS A 147 24.10 -15.56 -1.38
C LYS A 147 23.91 -16.73 -0.41
N LEU A 148 23.06 -16.58 0.61
CA LEU A 148 22.78 -17.65 1.56
C LEU A 148 22.23 -18.90 0.87
N LEU A 149 21.28 -18.73 -0.05
CA LEU A 149 20.75 -19.80 -0.89
C LEU A 149 21.86 -20.51 -1.67
N ALA A 150 22.72 -19.76 -2.35
CA ALA A 150 23.82 -20.33 -3.12
C ALA A 150 24.80 -21.14 -2.24
N HIS A 151 25.06 -20.68 -1.01
CA HIS A 151 25.90 -21.40 -0.05
C HIS A 151 25.22 -22.70 0.45
N LEU A 152 23.91 -22.67 0.72
CA LEU A 152 23.14 -23.84 1.13
C LEU A 152 23.09 -24.90 0.02
N GLN A 153 22.73 -24.49 -1.21
CA GLN A 153 22.69 -25.38 -2.38
C GLN A 153 24.06 -26.01 -2.64
N ARG A 154 25.13 -25.20 -2.62
CA ARG A 154 26.49 -25.71 -2.80
C ARG A 154 26.91 -26.71 -1.73
N ALA A 155 26.54 -26.47 -0.47
CA ALA A 155 26.84 -27.41 0.61
C ALA A 155 26.05 -28.71 0.46
N TYR A 156 24.81 -28.64 -0.02
CA TYR A 156 24.00 -29.80 -0.35
C TYR A 156 24.60 -30.61 -1.51
N ASP A 157 24.99 -29.97 -2.61
CA ASP A 157 25.61 -30.64 -3.77
C ASP A 157 26.90 -31.37 -3.37
N LEU A 158 27.76 -30.72 -2.58
CA LEU A 158 28.98 -31.34 -2.05
C LEU A 158 28.70 -32.53 -1.14
N SER A 159 27.56 -32.51 -0.45
CA SER A 159 27.09 -33.65 0.35
C SER A 159 26.68 -34.83 -0.53
N LEU A 160 26.02 -34.58 -1.66
CA LEU A 160 25.63 -35.63 -2.61
C LEU A 160 26.86 -36.27 -3.28
N ASP A 161 27.89 -35.47 -3.54
CA ASP A 161 29.17 -35.91 -4.10
C ASP A 161 30.03 -36.74 -3.13
N GLY A 162 29.54 -37.02 -1.92
CA GLY A 162 30.27 -37.78 -0.89
C GLY A 162 31.44 -37.02 -0.25
N ARG A 163 31.55 -35.70 -0.46
CA ARG A 163 32.65 -34.85 0.07
C ARG A 163 32.41 -34.36 1.50
N GLY A 164 31.37 -34.90 2.16
CA GLY A 164 30.93 -34.54 3.50
C GLY A 164 30.12 -33.24 3.55
N HIS A 165 29.30 -33.10 4.58
CA HIS A 165 28.47 -31.91 4.78
C HIS A 165 29.33 -30.69 5.13
N LYS A 166 29.19 -29.59 4.40
CA LYS A 166 29.94 -28.34 4.64
C LYS A 166 29.13 -27.34 5.47
N TRP A 167 28.73 -27.74 6.68
CA TRP A 167 27.93 -26.90 7.58
C TRP A 167 28.68 -25.72 8.17
N ALA A 168 29.94 -25.88 8.57
CA ALA A 168 30.70 -24.80 9.20
C ALA A 168 30.79 -23.52 8.32
N PRO A 169 31.16 -23.60 7.02
CA PRO A 169 31.14 -22.43 6.14
C PRO A 169 29.75 -21.82 5.95
N VAL A 170 28.70 -22.65 5.92
CA VAL A 170 27.32 -22.19 5.79
C VAL A 170 26.87 -21.43 7.04
N LYS A 171 27.22 -21.92 8.23
CA LYS A 171 26.90 -21.28 9.52
C LYS A 171 27.63 -19.95 9.68
N GLU A 172 28.92 -19.90 9.34
CA GLU A 172 29.71 -18.66 9.33
C GLU A 172 29.10 -17.62 8.37
N PHE A 173 28.70 -18.06 7.18
CA PHE A 173 28.05 -17.16 6.22
C PHE A 173 26.67 -16.70 6.71
N ALA A 174 25.91 -17.58 7.36
CA ALA A 174 24.62 -17.24 7.95
C ALA A 174 24.77 -16.19 9.06
N GLU A 175 25.82 -16.26 9.88
CA GLU A 175 26.14 -15.22 10.86
C GLU A 175 26.46 -13.87 10.20
N GLN A 176 27.23 -13.87 9.11
CA GLN A 176 27.51 -12.65 8.34
C GLN A 176 26.22 -12.05 7.76
N VAL A 177 25.32 -12.88 7.24
CA VAL A 177 24.03 -12.44 6.71
C VAL A 177 23.14 -11.85 7.82
N SER A 178 23.03 -12.53 8.96
CA SER A 178 22.18 -12.02 10.05
C SER A 178 22.70 -10.68 10.58
N ALA A 179 24.02 -10.53 10.72
CA ALA A 179 24.66 -9.26 11.07
C ALA A 179 24.43 -8.16 10.02
N ALA A 180 24.56 -8.48 8.73
CA ALA A 180 24.41 -7.52 7.63
C ALA A 180 22.96 -7.02 7.46
N VAL A 181 21.97 -7.90 7.66
CA VAL A 181 20.54 -7.56 7.48
C VAL A 181 19.96 -6.83 8.69
N LYS A 182 20.41 -7.16 9.91
CA LYS A 182 19.83 -6.65 11.16
C LYS A 182 19.82 -5.13 11.25
N GLY A 183 20.96 -4.48 11.00
CA GLY A 183 21.09 -3.02 11.11
C GLY A 183 20.14 -2.25 10.18
N PRO A 184 20.20 -2.48 8.85
CA PRO A 184 19.27 -1.86 7.90
C PRO A 184 17.81 -2.15 8.20
N MET A 185 17.47 -3.37 8.61
CA MET A 185 16.10 -3.75 8.99
C MET A 185 15.59 -2.94 10.18
N GLU A 186 16.39 -2.82 11.26
CA GLU A 186 16.01 -2.06 12.46
C GLU A 186 15.91 -0.56 12.16
N ALA A 187 16.81 -0.02 11.33
CA ALA A 187 16.76 1.37 10.90
C ALA A 187 15.51 1.70 10.08
N TYR A 188 15.11 0.80 9.17
CA TYR A 188 13.88 0.92 8.39
C TYR A 188 12.63 0.76 9.28
N ARG A 189 12.63 -0.21 10.20
CA ARG A 189 11.54 -0.38 11.18
C ARG A 189 11.36 0.87 12.06
N GLY A 190 12.46 1.46 12.52
CA GLY A 190 12.43 2.67 13.34
C GLY A 190 11.88 3.89 12.61
N GLU A 191 12.16 4.03 11.31
CA GLU A 191 11.59 5.10 10.46
C GLU A 191 10.06 4.96 10.36
N LEU A 192 9.55 3.74 10.14
CA LEU A 192 8.11 3.48 10.06
C LEU A 192 7.36 3.77 11.36
N VAL A 193 7.98 3.53 12.52
CA VAL A 193 7.39 3.84 13.83
C VAL A 193 7.50 5.33 14.17
N GLY A 194 8.49 6.04 13.62
CA GLY A 194 8.67 7.48 13.80
C GLY A 194 7.74 8.35 12.95
N ASP A 195 7.21 7.79 11.85
CA ASP A 195 6.27 8.46 10.93
C ASP A 195 4.78 8.24 11.29
N GLU A 196 4.46 7.41 12.30
CA GLU A 196 3.10 7.22 12.86
C GLU A 196 2.76 8.23 13.95
#